data_AF-A0AAN8XK41-F1
#
_entry.id   AF-A0AAN8XK41-F1
#
_cell.length_a   1.000
_cell.length_b   1.000
_cell.length_c   1.000
_cell.angle_alpha   90.00
_cell.angle_beta   90.00
_cell.angle_gamma   90.00
#
_symmetry.space_group_name_H-M   'P 1'
#
loop_
_entity.id
_entity.type
_entity.pdbx_description
1 polymer ?
#
loop_
_entity_poly.entity_id
_entity_poly.type
_entity_poly.pdbx_seq_one_letter_code
_entity_poly.pdbx_strand_id
1 'polypeptide(L)' 'MHTAVKLNEVIVNKSHNSQLVIINLPGPPKTLRPEGESNYMEFLEVLTEGLERVLM' A
#
# COMPACT_ATOMS: atom_id res chain seq x y z
N MET A 1 0.99 9.83 3.85
CA MET A 1 1.47 9.02 4.99
C MET A 1 0.35 8.54 5.91
N HIS A 2 -0.39 9.40 6.64
CA HIS A 2 -1.36 8.95 7.66
C HIS A 2 -2.46 7.97 7.19
N THR A 3 -2.92 8.05 5.94
CA THR A 3 -3.98 7.14 5.42
C THR A 3 -3.45 5.75 5.10
N ALA A 4 -2.21 5.62 4.60
CA ALA A 4 -1.61 4.33 4.28
C ALA A 4 -1.48 3.46 5.53
N VAL A 5 -0.99 4.05 6.62
CA VAL A 5 -0.83 3.38 7.92
C VAL A 5 -2.18 2.87 8.45
N LYS A 6 -3.21 3.71 8.46
CA LYS A 6 -4.55 3.30 8.93
C LYS A 6 -5.17 2.19 8.08
N LEU A 7 -4.94 2.19 6.77
CA LEU A 7 -5.41 1.13 5.89
C LEU A 7 -4.64 -0.17 6.14
N ASN A 8 -3.31 -0.09 6.23
CA ASN A 8 -2.45 -1.23 6.54
C ASN A 8 -2.87 -1.89 7.86
N GLU A 9 -3.06 -1.11 8.94
CA GLU A 9 -3.50 -1.63 10.24
C GLU A 9 -4.78 -2.47 10.13
N VAL A 10 -5.77 -2.01 9.36
CA VAL A 10 -7.03 -2.74 9.18
C VAL A 10 -6.83 -4.00 8.33
N ILE A 11 -6.02 -3.92 7.27
CA ILE A 11 -5.73 -5.05 6.37
C ILE A 11 -4.97 -6.13 7.15
N VAL A 12 -3.90 -5.78 7.85
CA VAL A 12 -3.11 -6.70 8.66
C VAL A 12 -4.00 -7.34 9.73
N ASN A 13 -4.77 -6.56 10.50
CA ASN A 13 -5.64 -7.10 11.54
C ASN A 13 -6.67 -8.12 11.03
N LYS A 14 -7.14 -7.99 9.78
CA LYS A 14 -8.15 -8.90 9.21
C LYS A 14 -7.58 -10.02 8.35
N SER A 15 -6.39 -9.81 7.79
CA SER A 15 -5.89 -10.63 6.69
C SER A 15 -4.47 -11.17 6.92
N HIS A 16 -3.90 -11.01 8.12
CA HIS A 16 -2.54 -11.50 8.45
C HIS A 16 -2.31 -12.98 8.09
N ASN A 17 -3.31 -13.84 8.32
CA ASN A 17 -3.19 -15.29 8.03
C ASN A 17 -3.65 -15.66 6.61
N SER A 18 -3.87 -14.68 5.73
CA SER A 18 -4.33 -14.93 4.36
C SER A 18 -3.18 -15.40 3.50
N GLN A 19 -3.45 -16.36 2.62
CA GLN A 19 -2.44 -16.85 1.68
C GLN A 19 -2.13 -15.84 0.56
N LEU A 20 -3.05 -14.92 0.27
CA LEU A 20 -2.90 -13.86 -0.72
C LEU A 20 -3.84 -12.71 -0.36
N VAL A 21 -3.33 -11.48 -0.44
CA VAL A 21 -4.14 -10.26 -0.30
C VAL A 21 -4.18 -9.55 -1.64
N ILE A 22 -5.38 -9.33 -2.18
CA ILE A 22 -5.59 -8.59 -3.44
C ILE A 22 -6.03 -7.19 -3.08
N ILE A 23 -5.27 -6.18 -3.52
CA ILE A 23 -5.52 -4.77 -3.25
C ILE A 23 -5.63 -4.06 -4.60
N ASN A 24 -6.55 -3.12 -4.76
CA ASN A 24 -6.56 -2.32 -5.98
C ASN A 24 -5.33 -1.41 -6.03
N LEU A 25 -4.59 -1.42 -7.14
CA LEU A 25 -3.52 -0.47 -7.37
C LEU A 25 -4.08 0.98 -7.32
N PRO A 26 -3.59 1.83 -6.40
CA PRO A 26 -3.93 3.25 -6.40
C PRO A 26 -3.53 3.90 -7.72
N GLY A 27 -4.26 4.93 -8.14
CA GLY A 27 -3.91 5.65 -9.36
C GLY A 27 -2.53 6.32 -9.22
N PRO A 28 -1.65 6.23 -10.24
CA PRO A 28 -0.36 6.90 -10.20
C PRO A 28 -0.53 8.42 -10.10
N PRO A 29 0.49 9.15 -9.58
CA PRO A 29 0.43 10.60 -9.48
C PRO A 29 0.19 11.23 -10.86
N LYS A 30 -0.77 12.17 -10.95
CA LYS A 30 -1.13 12.86 -12.20
C LYS A 30 0.03 13.66 -12.81
N THR A 31 1.04 13.99 -12.01
CA THR A 31 2.21 14.74 -12.43
C THR A 31 3.45 13.94 -12.07
N LEU A 32 4.22 13.56 -13.09
CA LEU A 32 5.49 12.83 -12.97
C LEU A 32 6.61 13.78 -12.53
N ARG A 33 6.52 14.26 -11.29
CA ARG A 33 7.65 14.91 -10.60
C ARG A 33 8.36 13.84 -9.78
N PRO A 34 9.70 13.85 -9.68
CA PRO A 34 10.46 12.88 -8.90
C PRO A 34 9.93 12.72 -7.46
N GLU A 35 9.60 13.83 -6.80
CA GLU A 35 9.01 13.84 -5.46
C GLU A 35 7.64 13.14 -5.39
N GLY A 36 6.82 13.27 -6.43
CA GLY A 36 5.51 12.63 -6.50
C GLY A 36 5.61 11.13 -6.70
N GLU A 37 6.59 10.68 -7.48
CA GLU A 37 6.92 9.26 -7.65
C GLU A 37 7.45 8.67 -6.36
N SER A 38 8.38 9.34 -5.68
CA SER A 38 8.91 8.90 -4.38
C SER A 38 7.80 8.76 -3.33
N ASN A 39 6.92 9.76 -3.20
CA ASN A 39 5.80 9.72 -2.27
C ASN A 39 4.79 8.61 -2.60
N TYR A 40 4.61 8.29 -3.88
CA TYR A 40 3.72 7.21 -4.32
C TYR A 40 4.31 5.84 -3.99
N MET A 41 5.61 5.65 -4.22
CA MET A 41 6.30 4.40 -3.86
C MET A 41 6.33 4.19 -2.35
N GLU A 42 6.62 5.25 -1.58
CA GLU A 42 6.59 5.22 -0.10
C GLU A 42 5.18 4.91 0.42
N PHE A 43 4.13 5.44 -0.22
CA PHE A 43 2.75 5.11 0.12
C PHE A 43 2.45 3.62 -0.07
N LEU A 44 2.88 3.02 -1.20
CA LEU A 44 2.67 1.60 -1.48
C LEU A 44 3.42 0.69 -0.52
N GLU A 45 4.65 1.08 -0.16
CA GLU A 45 5.47 0.37 0.82
C GLU A 45 4.79 0.32 2.18
N VAL A 46 4.37 1.47 2.71
CA VAL A 46 3.65 1.55 4.00
C VAL A 46 2.30 0.83 3.96
N LEU A 47 1.59 0.84 2.81
CA LEU A 47 0.31 0.16 2.69
C LEU A 47 0.45 -1.38 2.77
N THR A 48 1.57 -1.92 2.29
CA THR A 48 1.79 -3.37 2.15
C THR A 48 2.75 -3.96 3.17
N GLU A 49 3.27 -3.14 4.08
CA GLU A 49 4.14 -3.55 5.17
C GLU A 49 3.50 -4.69 6.00
N GLY A 50 4.28 -5.74 6.25
CA GLY A 50 3.82 -6.89 7.05
C GLY A 50 2.89 -7.88 6.33
N LEU A 51 2.65 -7.73 5.03
CA LEU A 51 1.90 -8.70 4.22
C LEU A 51 2.85 -9.60 3.41
N GLU A 52 2.73 -10.92 3.53
CA GLU A 52 3.64 -11.86 2.83
C GLU A 52 3.45 -11.87 1.32
N ARG A 53 2.19 -11.84 0.85
CA ARG A 53 1.85 -11.97 -0.57
C ARG A 53 0.73 -11.00 -0.92
N VAL A 54 1.07 -9.99 -1.70
CA VAL A 54 0.14 -8.96 -2.19
C VAL A 54 0.14 -8.96 -3.71
N LEU A 55 -1.06 -8.92 -4.30
CA LEU A 55 -1.28 -8.66 -5.72
C LEU A 55 -2.00 -7.32 -5.85
N MET A 56 -1.46 -6.42 -6.68
CA MET A 56 -2.00 -5.08 -6.97
C MET A 56 -2.31 -4.88 -8.44
#